data_AF-A0A0J0YF44-F1
#
_entry.id   AF-A0A0J0YF44-F1
#
_cell.length_a   1.000
_cell.length_b   1.000
_cell.length_c   1.000
_cell.angle_alpha   90.00
_cell.angle_beta   90.00
_cell.angle_gamma   90.00
#
_symmetry.space_group_name_H-M   'P 1'
#
loop_
_entity.id
_entity.type
_entity.pdbx_description
1 polymer ?
#
loop_
_entity_poly.entity_id
_entity_poly.type
_entity_poly.pdbx_seq_one_letter_code
_entity_poly.pdbx_strand_id
1 'polypeptide(L)' 'MENAIMQKYTLPASWSSALVNDQWEGYEEKEATAIRKWLDTNRPGRCVGCSDPQYFARSHDAMDVSPSGDYVLEYDFV' A
#
# COMPACT_ATOMS: atom_id res chain seq x y z
N MET A 1 -9.56 6.81 -25.51
CA MET A 1 -8.87 6.15 -24.38
C MET A 1 -9.06 7.07 -23.20
N GLU A 2 -9.87 6.68 -22.22
CA GLU A 2 -9.96 7.40 -20.95
C GLU A 2 -8.58 7.44 -20.31
N ASN A 3 -8.11 8.62 -19.93
CA ASN A 3 -6.91 8.74 -19.12
C ASN A 3 -7.25 8.14 -17.76
N ALA A 4 -6.69 6.98 -17.43
CA ALA A 4 -6.83 6.41 -16.09
C ALA A 4 -6.30 7.44 -15.07
N ILE A 5 -7.13 7.78 -14.08
CA ILE A 5 -6.74 8.71 -13.02
C ILE A 5 -5.80 7.93 -12.10
N MET A 6 -4.50 8.21 -12.21
CA MET A 6 -3.49 7.60 -11.35
C MET A 6 -3.60 8.17 -9.94
N GLN A 7 -3.85 7.30 -8.96
CA GLN A 7 -3.96 7.65 -7.55
C GLN A 7 -2.67 7.31 -6.82
N LYS A 8 -2.22 8.21 -5.95
CA LYS A 8 -0.99 8.05 -5.17
C LYS A 8 -1.31 7.89 -3.70
N TYR A 9 -0.71 6.89 -3.07
CA TYR A 9 -0.83 6.64 -1.64
C TYR A 9 0.54 6.42 -1.00
N THR A 10 0.76 7.01 0.16
CA THR A 10 1.90 6.69 1.02
C THR A 10 1.49 5.54 1.93
N LEU A 11 2.06 4.35 1.75
CA LEU A 11 1.68 3.14 2.49
C LEU A 11 2.94 2.46 3.06
N PRO A 12 2.81 1.56 4.04
CA PRO A 12 3.94 0.80 4.56
C PRO A 12 4.76 0.13 3.45
N ALA A 13 6.09 0.22 3.55
CA ALA A 13 7.01 -0.37 2.59
C ALA A 13 6.91 -1.91 2.61
N SER A 14 6.59 -2.49 3.78
CA SER A 14 6.37 -3.92 3.94
C SER A 14 5.22 -4.43 3.08
N TRP A 15 4.26 -3.58 2.68
CA TRP A 15 3.08 -3.98 1.90
C TRP A 15 3.37 -4.18 0.41
N SER A 16 4.59 -3.88 -0.04
CA SER A 16 4.95 -3.84 -1.45
C SER A 16 4.73 -5.15 -2.20
N SER A 17 5.09 -6.30 -1.62
CA SER A 17 4.90 -7.59 -2.30
C SER A 17 3.42 -7.93 -2.47
N ALA A 18 2.58 -7.66 -1.46
CA ALA A 18 1.14 -7.88 -1.56
C ALA A 18 0.47 -6.92 -2.56
N LEU A 19 0.81 -5.63 -2.51
CA LEU A 19 0.15 -4.62 -3.35
C LEU A 19 0.57 -4.70 -4.81
N VAL A 20 1.87 -4.87 -5.09
CA VAL A 20 2.41 -4.83 -6.45
C VAL A 20 2.31 -6.19 -7.14
N ASN A 21 2.59 -7.29 -6.42
CA ASN A 21 2.72 -8.62 -7.01
C ASN A 21 1.61 -9.61 -6.60
N ASP A 22 0.62 -9.17 -5.81
CA ASP A 22 -0.38 -10.08 -5.20
C ASP A 22 0.27 -11.23 -4.42
N GLN A 23 1.45 -10.97 -3.85
CA GLN A 23 2.28 -11.96 -3.16
C GLN A 23 2.11 -11.81 -1.64
N TRP A 24 1.44 -12.78 -1.03
CA TRP A 24 1.03 -12.75 0.38
C TRP A 24 1.85 -13.66 1.30
N GLU A 25 2.82 -14.42 0.75
CA GLU A 25 3.69 -15.25 1.56
C GLU A 25 4.58 -14.40 2.48
N GLY A 26 4.66 -14.79 3.75
CA GLY A 26 5.50 -14.12 4.74
C GLY A 26 4.80 -13.05 5.58
N TYR A 27 3.56 -12.67 5.24
CA TYR A 27 2.76 -11.79 6.09
C TYR A 27 2.16 -12.55 7.27
N GLU A 28 2.23 -11.94 8.45
CA GLU A 28 1.40 -12.36 9.58
C GLU A 28 -0.08 -12.10 9.28
N GLU A 29 -0.97 -12.93 9.84
CA GLU A 29 -2.41 -12.83 9.61
C GLU A 29 -2.97 -11.43 9.93
N LYS A 30 -2.43 -10.78 10.96
CA LYS A 30 -2.79 -9.42 11.36
C LYS A 30 -2.44 -8.40 10.28
N GLU A 31 -1.26 -8.51 9.68
CA GLU A 31 -0.80 -7.60 8.63
C GLU A 31 -1.58 -7.81 7.33
N ALA A 32 -1.76 -9.07 6.92
CA ALA A 32 -2.60 -9.40 5.76
C ALA A 32 -4.03 -8.87 5.91
N THR A 33 -4.59 -8.95 7.12
CA THR A 33 -5.92 -8.40 7.44
C THR A 33 -5.94 -6.88 7.33
N ALA A 34 -4.91 -6.18 7.79
CA ALA A 34 -4.80 -4.73 7.68
C ALA A 34 -4.74 -4.28 6.20
N ILE A 35 -3.94 -4.95 5.38
CA ILE A 35 -3.83 -4.68 3.93
C ILE A 35 -5.19 -4.86 3.26
N ARG A 36 -5.86 -6.00 3.49
CA ARG A 36 -7.19 -6.28 2.92
C ARG A 36 -8.23 -5.25 3.33
N LYS A 37 -8.27 -4.90 4.62
CA LYS A 37 -9.18 -3.86 5.12
C LYS A 37 -8.92 -2.51 4.44
N TRP A 38 -7.65 -2.14 4.21
CA TRP A 38 -7.31 -0.92 3.50
C TRP A 38 -7.79 -0.95 2.04
N LEU A 39 -7.56 -2.06 1.31
CA LEU A 39 -8.00 -2.26 -0.06
C LEU A 39 -9.53 -2.20 -0.19
N ASP A 40 -10.25 -2.86 0.72
CA ASP A 40 -11.72 -2.87 0.74
C ASP A 40 -12.32 -1.49 1.02
N THR A 41 -11.67 -0.72 1.89
CA THR A 41 -12.13 0.61 2.32
C THR A 41 -11.88 1.66 1.24
N ASN A 42 -10.66 1.70 0.68
CA ASN A 42 -10.23 2.77 -0.23
C ASN A 42 -10.52 2.45 -1.70
N ARG A 43 -10.58 1.16 -2.06
CA ARG A 43 -10.79 0.67 -3.42
C ARG A 43 -9.91 1.42 -4.44
N PRO A 44 -8.59 1.48 -4.22
CA PRO A 44 -7.69 2.33 -5.00
C PRO A 44 -7.52 1.85 -6.45
N GLY A 45 -7.97 0.63 -6.77
CA GLY A 45 -7.72 -0.01 -8.06
C GLY A 45 -6.50 -0.92 -8.00
N ARG A 46 -5.83 -1.12 -9.13
CA ARG A 46 -4.65 -2.00 -9.23
C ARG A 46 -3.38 -1.20 -9.01
N CYS A 47 -2.51 -1.66 -8.12
CA CYS A 47 -1.18 -1.06 -7.97
C CYS A 47 -0.34 -1.36 -9.21
N VAL A 48 0.29 -0.32 -9.78
CA VAL A 48 1.14 -0.42 -10.97
C VAL A 48 2.62 -0.18 -10.67
N GLY A 49 2.95 0.26 -9.46
CA GLY A 49 4.32 0.47 -9.03
C GLY A 49 4.40 1.17 -7.68
N CYS A 50 5.63 1.27 -7.18
CA CYS A 50 5.95 2.06 -6.00
C CYS A 50 7.30 2.76 -6.19
N SER A 51 7.53 3.81 -5.39
CA SER A 51 8.81 4.52 -5.33
C SER A 51 9.93 3.61 -4.81
N ASP A 52 11.18 3.97 -5.12
CA ASP A 52 12.34 3.35 -4.47
C ASP A 52 12.36 3.62 -2.95
N PRO A 53 13.05 2.79 -2.14
CA PRO A 53 13.13 2.89 -0.67
C PRO A 53 13.72 4.17 -0.08
N GLN A 54 13.90 5.23 -0.86
CA GLN A 54 14.58 6.47 -0.44
C GLN A 54 13.64 7.47 0.25
N TYR A 55 12.32 7.27 0.17
CA TYR A 55 11.33 8.16 0.77
C TYR A 55 10.85 7.59 2.12
N PHE A 56 11.03 8.35 3.21
CA PHE A 56 10.66 7.90 4.56
C PHE A 56 9.81 8.96 5.27
N ALA A 57 8.53 8.64 5.51
CA ALA A 57 7.64 9.39 6.37
C ALA A 57 7.11 8.50 7.50
N ARG A 58 7.02 9.04 8.72
CA ARG A 58 6.53 8.30 9.90
C ARG A 58 5.01 8.07 9.88
N SER A 59 4.29 8.77 9.01
CA SER A 59 2.84 8.72 8.84
C SER A 59 2.48 8.26 7.42
N HIS A 60 1.36 7.55 7.28
CA HIS A 60 0.91 6.97 6.01
C HIS A 60 -0.62 6.93 5.90
N ASP A 61 -1.14 6.64 4.72
CA ASP A 61 -2.59 6.62 4.44
C ASP A 61 -3.31 5.41 5.05
N ALA A 62 -2.55 4.41 5.50
CA ALA A 62 -3.09 3.23 6.19
C ALA A 62 -3.15 3.35 7.72
N MET A 63 -3.00 4.55 8.32
CA MET A 63 -2.88 4.70 9.80
C MET A 63 -4.08 4.13 10.57
N ASP A 64 -5.28 4.11 9.97
CA ASP A 64 -6.49 3.57 10.60
C ASP A 64 -6.54 2.03 10.66
N VAL A 65 -5.65 1.35 9.94
CA VAL A 65 -5.60 -0.12 9.87
C VAL A 65 -4.23 -0.71 10.25
N SER A 66 -3.16 0.07 10.08
CA SER A 66 -1.80 -0.25 10.52
C SER A 66 -1.25 0.93 11.31
N PRO A 67 -1.61 1.10 12.59
CA PRO A 67 -1.26 2.30 13.35
C PRO A 67 0.21 2.34 13.81
N SER A 68 0.98 1.29 13.58
CA SER A 68 2.41 1.23 13.92
C SER A 68 3.24 2.06 12.95
N GLY A 69 4.21 2.81 13.48
CA GLY A 69 5.18 3.49 12.63
C GLY A 69 6.04 2.47 11.88
N ASP A 70 6.05 2.58 10.56
CA ASP A 70 6.86 1.79 9.64
C ASP A 70 7.53 2.71 8.61
N TYR A 71 8.52 2.20 7.89
CA TYR A 71 8.96 2.81 6.64
C TYR A 71 7.83 2.75 5.62
N VAL A 72 7.79 3.73 4.73
CA VAL A 72 6.69 3.91 3.78
C VAL A 72 7.24 4.08 2.36
N LEU A 73 6.42 3.82 1.36
CA LEU A 73 6.69 4.11 -0.04
C LEU A 73 5.50 4.85 -0.65
N GLU A 74 5.73 5.60 -1.73
CA GLU A 74 4.65 6.11 -2.56
C GLU A 74 4.24 5.03 -3.56
N TYR A 75 2.96 4.67 -3.60
CA TYR A 75 2.38 3.67 -4.49
C TYR A 75 1.45 4.31 -5.50
N ASP A 76 1.55 3.89 -6.75
CA ASP A 76 0.70 4.32 -7.86
C ASP A 76 -0.40 3.27 -8.13
N PHE A 77 -1.65 3.71 -8.22
CA PHE A 77 -2.82 2.87 -8.51
C PHE A 77 -3.63 3.40 -9.70
N VAL A 78 -4.28 2.48 -10.46
CA VAL A 78 -5.16 2.76 -11.61
C VAL A 78 -6.52 2.08 -11.51
#